data_AF-A0A970MU66-F1
#
_entry.id   AF-A0A970MU66-F1
#
_cell.length_a   1.000
_cell.length_b   1.000
_cell.length_c   1.000
_cell.angle_alpha   90.00
_cell.angle_beta   90.00
_cell.angle_gamma   90.00
#
_symmetry.space_group_name_H-M   'P 1'
#
loop_
_entity.id
_entity.type
_entity.pdbx_description
1 polymer ?
#
loop_
_entity_poly.entity_id
_entity_poly.type
_entity_poly.pdbx_seq_one_letter_code
_entity_poly.pdbx_strand_id
1 'polypeptide(L)'
;MRHTTSMILIVVLAFITGRPLFADALQVTATPVSATTKRGQPVAMAVNLKNVLAPREPVTITAEDEWEDEFGVARSTTASATITVVQPVKVNRYKVIIPALFALVAGSAKIDGQPVAPALDTGQLTFEIDRTLIEGESVTLEYSVKAQ
;
A
#
# COMPACT_ATOMS: atom_id res chain seq x y z
N MET A 1 58.98 -9.76 -16.91
CA MET A 1 58.54 -11.17 -16.76
C MET A 1 57.92 -11.27 -15.36
N ARG A 2 56.58 -11.39 -15.22
CA ARG A 2 55.83 -12.66 -15.03
C ARG A 2 56.42 -13.45 -13.84
N HIS A 3 55.80 -13.62 -12.66
CA HIS A 3 54.46 -14.17 -12.32
C HIS A 3 54.15 -13.93 -10.82
N THR A 4 52.99 -13.34 -10.46
CA THR A 4 51.81 -13.96 -9.79
C THR A 4 52.03 -14.89 -8.58
N THR A 5 51.55 -14.46 -7.40
CA THR A 5 50.84 -15.24 -6.35
C THR A 5 50.38 -14.24 -5.28
N SER A 6 49.15 -13.71 -5.33
CA SER A 6 47.93 -14.29 -4.75
C SER A 6 48.05 -14.59 -3.25
N MET A 7 47.61 -13.67 -2.40
CA MET A 7 46.95 -14.04 -1.15
C MET A 7 45.84 -13.04 -0.84
N ILE A 8 44.64 -13.47 -1.20
CA ILE A 8 43.37 -12.82 -0.91
C ILE A 8 43.08 -13.05 0.57
N LEU A 9 43.03 -11.99 1.38
CA LEU A 9 42.44 -12.04 2.71
C LEU A 9 40.98 -11.59 2.59
N ILE A 10 40.08 -12.54 2.30
CA ILE A 10 38.64 -12.35 2.48
C ILE A 10 38.36 -12.46 3.98
N VAL A 11 38.20 -11.32 4.64
CA VAL A 11 37.51 -11.30 5.93
C VAL A 11 36.04 -11.03 5.65
N VAL A 12 35.28 -12.09 5.85
CA VAL A 12 33.82 -12.13 5.91
C VAL A 12 33.32 -11.12 6.94
N LEU A 13 32.42 -10.23 6.52
CA LEU A 13 31.46 -9.64 7.45
C LEU A 13 30.09 -9.62 6.80
N ALA A 14 29.36 -10.72 7.03
CA ALA A 14 27.95 -10.84 6.77
C ALA A 14 27.19 -9.81 7.62
N PHE A 15 26.87 -8.66 7.03
CA PHE A 15 25.79 -7.83 7.51
C PHE A 15 24.47 -8.29 6.86
N ILE A 16 24.06 -9.51 7.20
CA ILE A 16 22.64 -9.86 7.25
C ILE A 16 22.12 -9.22 8.53
N THR A 17 21.88 -7.91 8.49
CA THR A 17 21.04 -7.26 9.49
C THR A 17 19.69 -7.10 8.84
N GLY A 18 18.71 -7.83 9.39
CA GLY A 18 17.34 -7.81 8.93
C GLY A 18 16.91 -6.36 8.72
N ARG A 19 16.65 -6.01 7.45
CA ARG A 19 15.71 -4.92 7.20
C ARG A 19 14.46 -5.33 7.97
N PRO A 20 13.93 -4.49 8.87
CA PRO A 20 12.60 -4.78 9.35
C PRO A 20 11.72 -4.86 8.10
N LEU A 21 11.09 -6.01 7.89
CA LEU A 21 10.06 -6.23 6.87
C LEU A 21 8.80 -5.44 7.27
N PHE A 22 8.94 -4.14 7.57
CA PHE A 22 7.83 -3.23 7.44
C PHE A 22 7.74 -2.97 5.94
N ALA A 23 7.04 -3.85 5.23
CA ALA A 23 6.51 -3.46 3.94
C ALA A 23 5.68 -2.20 4.21
N ASP A 24 6.06 -1.08 3.58
CA ASP A 24 5.21 0.11 3.58
C ASP A 24 3.88 -0.30 2.98
N ALA A 25 2.88 -0.54 3.85
CA ALA A 25 1.62 -1.15 3.47
C ALA A 25 0.82 -0.25 2.51
N LEU A 26 1.14 1.04 2.47
CA LEU A 26 0.49 2.04 1.65
C LEU A 26 1.49 2.66 0.66
N GLN A 27 1.22 2.51 -0.63
CA GLN A 27 1.91 3.23 -1.68
C GLN A 27 1.11 4.48 -2.06
N VAL A 28 1.80 5.61 -2.20
CA VAL A 28 1.22 6.90 -2.63
C VAL A 28 1.84 7.30 -3.96
N THR A 29 1.02 7.49 -4.99
CA THR A 29 1.47 8.00 -6.30
C THR A 29 0.66 9.24 -6.68
N ALA A 30 1.31 10.24 -7.28
CA ALA A 30 0.67 11.49 -7.71
C ALA A 30 0.94 11.74 -9.19
N THR A 31 -0.08 12.19 -9.93
CA THR A 31 -0.03 12.46 -11.37
C THR A 31 -0.69 13.80 -11.70
N PRO A 32 -0.12 14.62 -12.60
CA PRO A 32 1.23 14.50 -13.14
C PRO A 32 2.32 14.66 -12.07
N VAL A 33 3.46 14.01 -12.28
CA VAL A 33 4.66 14.13 -11.42
C VAL A 33 5.31 15.51 -11.57
N SER A 34 5.14 16.14 -12.75
CA SER A 34 5.54 17.51 -13.02
C SER A 34 4.56 18.17 -14.00
N ALA A 35 4.30 19.46 -13.81
CA ALA A 35 3.44 20.23 -14.70
C ALA A 35 3.90 21.68 -14.78
N THR A 36 3.72 22.30 -15.94
CA THR A 36 3.89 23.75 -16.14
C THR A 36 2.53 24.37 -16.40
N THR A 37 2.20 25.44 -15.69
CA THR A 37 0.92 26.14 -15.87
C THR A 37 1.09 27.65 -15.95
N LYS A 38 0.15 28.30 -16.63
CA LYS A 38 0.04 29.76 -16.64
C LYS A 38 -0.82 30.23 -15.46
N ARG A 39 -0.67 31.51 -15.09
CA ARG A 39 -1.56 32.15 -14.10
C ARG A 39 -3.03 31.92 -14.49
N GLY A 40 -3.84 31.52 -13.51
CA GLY A 40 -5.26 31.25 -13.69
C GLY A 40 -5.61 29.93 -14.39
N GLN A 41 -4.66 29.23 -15.02
CA GLN A 41 -4.92 27.95 -15.67
C GLN A 41 -4.91 26.79 -14.66
N PRO A 42 -6.01 26.03 -14.54
CA PRO A 42 -6.08 24.86 -13.67
C PRO A 42 -5.12 23.76 -14.10
N VAL A 43 -4.50 23.09 -13.12
CA VAL A 43 -3.77 21.84 -13.26
C VAL A 43 -4.51 20.78 -12.48
N ALA A 44 -5.00 19.75 -13.17
CA ALA A 44 -5.59 18.59 -12.54
C ALA A 44 -4.51 17.73 -11.91
N MET A 45 -4.76 17.28 -10.69
CA MET A 45 -3.91 16.40 -9.88
C MET A 45 -4.73 15.17 -9.52
N ALA A 46 -4.12 13.99 -9.63
CA ALA A 46 -4.66 12.73 -9.17
C ALA A 46 -3.65 12.08 -8.22
N VAL A 47 -4.13 11.58 -7.09
CA VAL A 47 -3.34 10.84 -6.10
C VAL A 47 -3.98 9.48 -5.90
N ASN A 48 -3.20 8.41 -6.05
CA ASN A 48 -3.64 7.05 -5.76
C ASN A 48 -2.97 6.57 -4.47
N LEU A 49 -3.80 6.14 -3.51
CA LEU A 49 -3.35 5.50 -2.28
C LEU A 49 -3.71 4.02 -2.38
N LYS A 50 -2.71 3.15 -2.39
CA LYS A 50 -2.89 1.71 -2.64
C LYS A 50 -2.35 0.87 -1.51
N ASN A 51 -3.14 -0.10 -1.05
CA ASN A 51 -2.63 -1.17 -0.20
C ASN A 51 -1.81 -2.15 -1.06
N VAL A 52 -0.49 -2.18 -0.84
CA VAL A 52 0.44 -3.03 -1.62
C VAL A 52 0.83 -4.33 -0.93
N LEU A 53 0.22 -4.62 0.23
CA LEU A 53 0.42 -5.90 0.89
C LEU A 53 -0.15 -7.02 0.02
N ALA A 54 0.59 -8.13 -0.06
CA ALA A 54 0.08 -9.35 -0.64
C ALA A 54 -0.84 -10.04 0.39
N PRO A 55 -1.94 -10.67 -0.05
CA PRO A 55 -2.75 -11.51 0.81
C PRO A 55 -1.89 -12.57 1.48
N ARG A 56 -2.16 -12.87 2.75
CA ARG A 56 -1.51 -13.99 3.43
C ARG A 56 -2.04 -15.30 2.87
N GLU A 57 -1.18 -16.32 2.84
CA GLU A 57 -1.61 -17.67 2.50
C GLU A 57 -2.73 -18.12 3.46
N PRO A 58 -3.81 -18.71 2.95
CA PRO A 58 -4.87 -19.23 3.79
C PRO A 58 -4.35 -20.28 4.76
N VAL A 59 -4.89 -20.29 5.97
CA VAL A 59 -4.60 -21.33 6.95
C VAL A 59 -5.60 -22.46 6.75
N THR A 60 -5.13 -23.62 6.34
CA THR A 60 -5.96 -24.83 6.27
C THR A 60 -5.81 -25.61 7.56
N ILE A 61 -6.91 -25.83 8.26
CA ILE A 61 -6.99 -26.74 9.41
C ILE A 61 -7.55 -28.06 8.89
N THR A 62 -6.82 -29.15 9.11
CA THR A 62 -7.28 -30.50 8.78
C THR A 62 -7.46 -31.28 10.07
N ALA A 63 -8.67 -31.81 10.27
CA ALA A 63 -8.97 -32.80 11.29
C ALA A 63 -8.92 -34.18 10.64
N GLU A 64 -8.27 -35.12 11.32
CA GLU A 64 -8.20 -36.52 10.94
C GLU A 64 -8.70 -37.35 12.11
N ASP A 65 -9.49 -38.36 11.81
CA ASP A 65 -9.93 -39.35 12.78
C ASP A 65 -9.62 -40.74 12.24
N GLU A 66 -9.12 -41.60 13.12
CA GLU A 66 -8.77 -42.99 12.82
C GLU A 66 -9.54 -43.90 13.77
N TRP A 67 -10.19 -44.93 13.21
CA TRP A 67 -10.94 -45.91 14.00
C TRP A 67 -10.79 -47.31 13.43
N GLU A 68 -11.10 -48.31 14.23
CA GLU A 68 -11.16 -49.71 13.81
C GLU A 68 -12.63 -50.10 13.59
N ASP A 69 -12.95 -50.71 12.46
CA ASP A 69 -14.30 -51.22 12.21
C ASP A 69 -14.57 -52.54 12.95
N GLU A 70 -15.80 -53.04 12.86
CA GLU A 70 -16.22 -54.28 13.56
C GLU A 70 -15.44 -55.54 13.14
N PHE A 71 -14.66 -55.47 12.05
CA PHE A 71 -13.84 -56.56 11.53
C PHE A 71 -12.36 -56.42 11.88
N GLY A 72 -11.99 -55.41 12.66
CA GLY A 72 -10.61 -55.15 13.02
C GLY A 72 -9.82 -54.39 11.95
N VAL A 73 -10.50 -53.77 10.98
CA VAL A 73 -9.84 -53.02 9.89
C VAL A 73 -9.72 -51.56 10.27
N ALA A 74 -8.49 -51.03 10.25
CA ALA A 74 -8.23 -49.61 10.43
C ALA A 74 -8.83 -48.78 9.30
N ARG A 75 -9.53 -47.70 9.67
CA ARG A 75 -10.16 -46.71 8.81
C ARG A 75 -9.69 -45.32 9.24
N SER A 76 -9.68 -44.41 8.29
CA SER A 76 -9.50 -42.99 8.59
C SER A 76 -10.46 -42.14 7.78
N THR A 77 -10.73 -40.93 8.29
CA THR A 77 -11.44 -39.89 7.57
C THR A 77 -10.80 -38.55 7.86
N THR A 78 -10.93 -37.63 6.91
CA THR A 78 -10.40 -36.28 7.05
C THR A 78 -11.48 -35.26 6.74
N ALA A 79 -11.46 -34.16 7.48
CA ALA A 79 -12.24 -32.97 7.21
C ALA A 79 -11.31 -31.75 7.25
N SER A 80 -11.45 -30.83 6.31
CA SER A 80 -10.63 -29.61 6.25
C SER A 80 -11.49 -28.36 6.25
N ALA A 81 -11.00 -27.31 6.93
CA ALA A 81 -11.56 -25.98 6.92
C ALA A 81 -10.46 -24.97 6.56
N THR A 82 -10.77 -24.04 5.65
CA THR A 82 -9.83 -23.01 5.20
C THR A 82 -10.20 -21.66 5.79
N ILE A 83 -9.23 -20.98 6.40
CA ILE A 83 -9.38 -19.63 6.96
C ILE A 83 -8.56 -18.66 6.10
N THR A 84 -9.24 -17.71 5.46
CA THR A 84 -8.59 -16.62 4.72
C THR A 84 -8.18 -15.50 5.68
N VAL A 85 -6.92 -15.07 5.63
CA VAL A 85 -6.40 -13.97 6.46
C VAL A 85 -6.21 -12.73 5.59
N VAL A 86 -6.86 -11.63 5.97
CA VAL A 86 -6.85 -10.32 5.28
C VAL A 86 -6.04 -9.32 6.09
N GLN A 87 -5.29 -8.43 5.42
CA GLN A 87 -4.42 -7.40 5.99
C GLN A 87 -4.95 -5.99 5.66
N PRO A 88 -5.90 -5.48 6.47
CA PRO A 88 -6.50 -4.16 6.25
C PRO A 88 -5.52 -3.02 6.60
N VAL A 89 -5.56 -1.95 5.82
CA VAL A 89 -4.89 -0.66 6.08
C VAL A 89 -5.93 0.43 6.25
N LYS A 90 -5.97 1.06 7.43
CA LYS A 90 -6.84 2.20 7.69
C LYS A 90 -6.19 3.50 7.20
N VAL A 91 -6.81 4.15 6.23
CA VAL A 91 -6.42 5.47 5.72
C VAL A 91 -7.38 6.50 6.28
N ASN A 92 -6.94 7.26 7.28
CA ASN A 92 -7.76 8.31 7.89
C ASN A 92 -7.75 9.58 7.03
N ARG A 93 -6.56 10.05 6.63
CA ARG A 93 -6.37 11.37 6.01
C ARG A 93 -5.29 11.36 4.95
N TYR A 94 -5.47 12.20 3.93
CA TYR A 94 -4.40 12.62 3.02
C TYR A 94 -4.13 14.12 3.19
N LYS A 95 -2.84 14.50 3.27
CA LYS A 95 -2.41 15.88 3.45
C LYS A 95 -1.43 16.27 2.35
N VAL A 96 -1.65 17.42 1.73
CA VAL A 96 -0.74 17.97 0.72
C VAL A 96 -0.48 19.44 0.99
N ILE A 97 0.78 19.85 0.91
CA ILE A 97 1.18 21.25 1.03
C ILE A 97 1.01 21.91 -0.34
N ILE A 98 0.20 22.96 -0.41
CA ILE A 98 0.02 23.79 -1.60
C ILE A 98 0.90 25.03 -1.44
N PRO A 99 1.83 25.30 -2.36
CA PRO A 99 2.64 26.52 -2.31
C PRO A 99 1.79 27.78 -2.32
N ALA A 100 2.21 28.84 -1.63
CA ALA A 100 1.43 30.07 -1.43
C ALA A 100 0.92 30.75 -2.72
N LEU A 101 1.61 30.56 -3.85
CA LEU A 101 1.21 31.10 -5.16
C LEU A 101 0.10 30.29 -5.85
N PHE A 102 -0.34 29.18 -5.27
CA PHE A 102 -1.35 28.30 -5.82
C PHE A 102 -2.58 28.25 -4.91
N ALA A 103 -3.75 28.12 -5.52
CA ALA A 103 -5.01 27.94 -4.84
C ALA A 103 -5.73 26.70 -5.37
N LEU A 104 -6.46 26.01 -4.49
CA LEU A 104 -7.42 24.98 -4.88
C LEU A 104 -8.50 25.60 -5.77
N VAL A 105 -8.84 24.92 -6.86
CA VAL A 105 -10.01 25.25 -7.68
C VAL A 105 -11.25 24.74 -6.95
N ALA A 106 -12.14 25.65 -6.55
CA ALA A 106 -13.37 25.30 -5.85
C ALA A 106 -14.19 24.25 -6.63
N GLY A 107 -14.68 23.22 -5.93
CA GLY A 107 -15.49 22.14 -6.51
C GLY A 107 -14.71 21.13 -7.36
N SER A 108 -13.38 21.25 -7.47
CA SER A 108 -12.58 20.29 -8.24
C SER A 108 -12.24 18.99 -7.51
N ALA A 109 -12.34 19.00 -6.19
CA ALA A 109 -11.89 17.90 -5.34
C ALA A 109 -12.87 16.72 -5.35
N LYS A 110 -12.36 15.49 -5.52
CA LYS A 110 -13.12 14.24 -5.52
C LYS A 110 -12.35 13.12 -4.83
N ILE A 111 -13.09 12.16 -4.28
CA ILE A 111 -12.59 10.86 -3.82
C ILE A 111 -13.40 9.78 -4.54
N ASP A 112 -12.75 8.90 -5.28
CA ASP A 112 -13.38 7.88 -6.14
C ASP A 112 -14.51 8.44 -7.02
N GLY A 113 -14.25 9.61 -7.61
CA GLY A 113 -15.21 10.32 -8.46
C GLY A 113 -16.33 11.08 -7.73
N GLN A 114 -16.48 10.89 -6.41
CA GLN A 114 -17.48 11.60 -5.61
C GLN A 114 -16.94 12.97 -5.15
N PRO A 115 -17.69 14.08 -5.32
CA PRO A 115 -17.26 15.40 -4.89
C PRO A 115 -17.00 15.46 -3.38
N VAL A 116 -15.90 16.11 -2.98
CA VAL A 116 -15.57 16.36 -1.57
C VAL A 116 -15.12 17.80 -1.35
N ALA A 117 -15.26 18.27 -0.11
CA ALA A 117 -14.78 19.57 0.32
C ALA A 117 -13.59 19.40 1.28
N PRO A 118 -12.34 19.41 0.77
CA PRO A 118 -11.16 19.29 1.62
C PRO A 118 -10.96 20.55 2.49
N ALA A 119 -10.43 20.36 3.69
CA ALA A 119 -10.08 21.46 4.59
C ALA A 119 -8.77 22.11 4.13
N LEU A 120 -8.73 23.44 4.10
CA LEU A 120 -7.52 24.21 3.81
C LEU A 120 -7.11 24.98 5.07
N ASP A 121 -5.99 24.58 5.66
CA ASP A 121 -5.41 25.25 6.83
C ASP A 121 -3.94 25.58 6.55
N THR A 122 -3.58 26.85 6.68
CA THR A 122 -2.18 27.32 6.60
C THR A 122 -1.43 26.80 5.35
N GLY A 123 -2.09 26.78 4.19
CA GLY A 123 -1.52 26.28 2.92
C GLY A 123 -1.43 24.75 2.80
N GLN A 124 -1.95 24.00 3.77
CA GLN A 124 -2.08 22.55 3.71
C GLN A 124 -3.52 22.15 3.41
N LEU A 125 -3.71 21.37 2.36
CA LEU A 125 -4.98 20.77 2.00
C LEU A 125 -5.09 19.40 2.68
N THR A 126 -6.19 19.16 3.37
CA THR A 126 -6.49 17.89 4.07
C THR A 126 -7.76 17.27 3.53
N PHE A 127 -7.67 16.00 3.16
CA PHE A 127 -8.79 15.16 2.74
C PHE A 127 -9.03 14.12 3.84
N GLU A 128 -10.24 14.11 4.40
CA GLU A 128 -10.71 13.01 5.24
C GLU A 128 -11.13 11.87 4.31
N ILE A 129 -10.53 10.70 4.51
CA ILE A 129 -10.79 9.49 3.69
C ILE A 129 -11.58 8.48 4.51
N ASP A 130 -11.21 8.30 5.79
CA ASP A 130 -11.85 7.41 6.75
C ASP A 130 -12.26 6.03 6.18
N ARG A 131 -11.35 5.42 5.42
CA ARG A 131 -11.57 4.14 4.75
C ARG A 131 -10.54 3.11 5.13
N THR A 132 -10.98 1.86 5.21
CA THR A 132 -10.09 0.69 5.30
C THR A 132 -9.90 0.11 3.91
N LEU A 133 -8.65 -0.04 3.47
CA LEU A 133 -8.29 -0.69 2.21
C LEU A 133 -7.79 -2.11 2.51
N ILE A 134 -8.38 -3.11 1.85
CA ILE A 134 -7.81 -4.47 1.86
C ILE A 134 -6.79 -4.62 0.72
N GLU A 135 -6.11 -5.76 0.67
CA GLU A 135 -5.01 -6.01 -0.26
C GLU A 135 -5.42 -5.77 -1.72
N GLY A 136 -4.61 -4.99 -2.43
CA GLY A 136 -4.85 -4.64 -3.82
C GLY A 136 -5.89 -3.53 -4.05
N GLU A 137 -6.67 -3.16 -3.03
CA GLU A 137 -7.58 -2.01 -3.14
C GLU A 137 -6.82 -0.69 -3.18
N SER A 138 -7.46 0.29 -3.82
CA SER A 138 -6.98 1.65 -3.89
C SER A 138 -8.12 2.65 -3.77
N VAL A 139 -7.76 3.85 -3.32
CA VAL A 139 -8.62 5.03 -3.37
C VAL A 139 -7.94 6.08 -4.25
N THR A 140 -8.72 6.73 -5.10
CA THR A 140 -8.23 7.80 -5.98
C THR A 140 -8.76 9.14 -5.50
N LEU A 141 -7.85 10.06 -5.21
CA LEU A 141 -8.16 11.45 -4.91
C LEU A 141 -7.87 12.31 -6.14
N GLU A 142 -8.79 13.17 -6.52
CA GLU A 142 -8.62 14.11 -7.63
C GLU A 142 -8.82 15.52 -7.10
N TYR A 143 -8.04 16.49 -7.55
CA TYR A 143 -8.24 17.91 -7.26
C TYR A 143 -7.52 18.77 -8.28
N SER A 144 -7.90 20.03 -8.42
CA SER A 144 -7.20 20.96 -9.31
C SER A 144 -6.65 22.14 -8.54
N VAL A 145 -5.42 22.55 -8.86
CA VAL A 145 -4.81 23.78 -8.35
C VAL A 145 -4.58 24.76 -9.49
N LYS A 146 -4.62 26.06 -9.20
CA LYS A 146 -4.29 27.12 -10.15
C LYS A 146 -3.36 28.13 -9.52
N ALA A 147 -2.42 28.66 -10.30
CA ALA A 147 -1.59 29.77 -9.87
C ALA A 147 -2.45 31.05 -9.75
N GLN A 148 -2.26 31.79 -8.65
CA GLN A 148 -2.89 33.10 -8.40
C GLN A 148 -2.30 34.20 -9.30
#